data_AF-A0A1Q6IHF2-F1
#
_entry.id   AF-A0A1Q6IHF2-F1
#
_cell.length_a   1.000
_cell.length_b   1.000
_cell.length_c   1.000
_cell.angle_alpha   90.00
_cell.angle_beta   90.00
_cell.angle_gamma   90.00
#
_symmetry.space_group_name_H-M   'P 1'
#
loop_
_entity.id
_entity.type
_entity.pdbx_description
1 polymer ?
#
loop_
_entity_poly.entity_id
_entity_poly.type
_entity_poly.pdbx_seq_one_letter_code
_entity_poly.pdbx_strand_id
1 'polypeptide(L)'
;MMLMICSICAFTACSDDDDPTPQNPVSNVRIPATAEIGTEIIVSGTGFASTAQFTFKGTASSADVSQLTIVSTGVTMTVPMSLTPGQYTLVLKQDGEWELGSIELTAASLPIIGLEIPEAGFTGQIINIGGNGYNETSKVYAETGNGTRTELTVTDYQSGLICTLPTDLSAGTYRLILAQDGGEWTLTEEFEIVKYKRLVKIGWVNDFSQIMADYITESTFEISYTANGPQSFKYANVLYEHEMNYDVQTNNDQIILSISNPDPDWELEGYVRQVTLSVTDDLAQSNATIFYNLWNTKDVNMSADWTYADRYMKSYEGKGGLNNLEYTFDAGNLVDVSGTSFEYDQTQKYTRPGMDIAALFLQLSNINYTQDWGWMYAAFTGLIGEKSAGIPVKMSVVDPETEETTTHELNYTYDEDNYVTSVSYESSYYGMGMVTFRIDFTYEEVQ
;
A
#
# COMPACT_ATOMS: atom_id res chain seq x y z
N MET A 1 85.16 50.36 68.74
CA MET A 1 84.61 51.58 68.10
C MET A 1 84.61 51.33 66.59
N MET A 2 83.43 51.39 65.97
CA MET A 2 83.13 51.41 64.52
C MET A 2 83.55 50.19 63.65
N LEU A 3 82.64 49.31 63.20
CA LEU A 3 81.63 49.39 62.10
C LEU A 3 82.22 49.48 60.67
N MET A 4 82.08 48.40 59.90
CA MET A 4 81.62 48.43 58.50
C MET A 4 81.08 47.04 58.14
N ILE A 5 79.78 46.96 57.85
CA ILE A 5 79.01 45.74 57.58
C ILE A 5 78.87 45.56 56.06
N CYS A 6 79.15 44.35 55.58
CA CYS A 6 78.86 43.91 54.21
C CYS A 6 77.36 43.95 53.92
N SER A 7 76.96 44.54 52.80
CA SER A 7 75.62 44.36 52.24
C SER A 7 75.73 44.00 50.76
N ILE A 8 75.16 42.83 50.45
CA ILE A 8 75.05 42.22 49.12
C ILE A 8 73.83 42.85 48.45
N CYS A 9 74.02 43.53 47.32
CA CYS A 9 72.91 43.97 46.47
C CYS A 9 72.46 42.80 45.59
N ALA A 10 71.37 42.15 45.98
CA ALA A 10 70.56 41.34 45.07
C ALA A 10 69.67 42.29 44.26
N PHE A 11 69.81 42.28 42.93
CA PHE A 11 68.80 42.84 42.05
C PHE A 11 67.66 41.84 41.96
N THR A 12 66.54 42.15 42.61
CA THR A 12 65.27 41.47 42.41
C THR A 12 64.65 41.98 41.11
N ALA A 13 64.46 41.09 40.14
CA ALA A 13 63.63 41.32 38.97
C ALA A 13 62.17 41.42 39.41
N CYS A 14 61.51 42.54 39.15
CA CYS A 14 60.06 42.64 39.17
C CYS A 14 59.57 42.34 37.75
N SER A 15 59.12 41.12 37.49
CA SER A 15 58.25 40.83 36.35
C SER A 15 56.83 41.19 36.78
N ASP A 16 56.36 42.34 36.31
CA ASP A 16 54.96 42.77 36.34
C ASP A 16 54.24 41.95 35.25
N ASP A 17 53.73 40.78 35.61
CA ASP A 17 53.08 39.80 34.71
C ASP A 17 51.70 39.42 35.26
N ASP A 18 50.91 40.43 35.65
CA ASP A 18 49.52 40.28 36.07
C ASP A 18 48.59 40.61 34.90
N ASP A 19 48.61 39.79 33.83
CA ASP A 19 47.49 39.74 32.90
C ASP A 19 46.27 39.20 33.66
N PRO A 20 45.13 39.92 33.72
CA PRO A 20 43.97 39.46 34.46
C PRO A 20 43.48 38.15 33.85
N THR A 21 43.43 37.10 34.65
CA THR A 21 42.82 35.82 34.26
C THR A 21 41.41 36.09 33.71
N PRO A 22 41.07 35.62 32.50
CA PRO A 22 39.74 35.81 31.94
C PRO A 22 38.67 35.33 32.93
N GLN A 23 37.62 36.13 33.11
CA GLN A 23 36.49 35.80 33.98
C GLN A 23 35.29 35.44 33.11
N ASN A 24 34.53 34.41 33.52
CA ASN A 24 33.33 34.00 32.81
C ASN A 24 32.39 35.21 32.61
N PRO A 25 32.07 35.60 31.36
CA PRO A 25 31.31 36.81 31.07
C PRO A 25 29.83 36.68 31.42
N VAL A 26 29.35 35.47 31.76
CA VAL A 26 27.96 35.22 32.12
C VAL A 26 27.80 34.84 33.59
N SER A 27 26.66 35.21 34.18
CA SER A 27 26.32 34.89 35.57
C SER A 27 24.87 34.47 35.74
N ASN A 28 24.56 33.81 36.87
CA ASN A 28 23.23 33.30 37.21
C ASN A 28 22.65 32.32 36.18
N VAL A 29 23.54 31.52 35.57
CA VAL A 29 23.14 30.58 34.52
C VAL A 29 22.26 29.48 35.10
N ARG A 30 21.13 29.20 34.43
CA ARG A 30 20.29 28.03 34.69
C ARG A 30 20.02 27.30 33.39
N ILE A 31 20.36 26.02 33.39
CA ILE A 31 20.17 25.09 32.29
C ILE A 31 19.10 24.09 32.73
N PRO A 32 18.19 23.68 31.82
CA PRO A 32 17.31 22.54 32.07
C PRO A 32 18.11 21.30 32.46
N ALA A 33 17.59 20.50 33.40
CA ALA A 33 18.24 19.25 33.79
C ALA A 33 18.17 18.20 32.68
N THR A 34 17.07 18.18 31.94
CA THR A 34 16.80 17.25 30.84
C THR A 34 16.23 17.99 29.64
N ALA A 35 16.48 17.47 28.45
CA ALA A 35 15.83 17.92 27.22
C ALA A 35 15.79 16.81 26.17
N GLU A 36 14.86 16.93 25.24
CA GLU A 36 14.74 15.99 24.13
C GLU A 36 15.52 16.52 22.92
N ILE A 37 16.21 15.63 22.20
CA ILE A 37 16.91 15.99 20.97
C ILE A 37 15.90 16.57 19.95
N GLY A 38 16.28 17.64 19.26
CA GLY A 38 15.41 18.33 18.31
C GLY A 38 14.45 19.35 18.93
N THR A 39 14.32 19.41 20.25
CA THR A 39 13.43 20.37 20.93
C THR A 39 14.14 21.67 21.30
N GLU A 40 13.37 22.75 21.42
CA GLU A 40 13.87 24.03 21.92
C GLU A 40 14.04 23.99 23.45
N ILE A 41 15.19 24.49 23.91
CA ILE A 41 15.48 24.71 25.33
C ILE A 41 15.79 26.18 25.59
N ILE A 42 15.57 26.61 26.83
CA ILE A 42 15.89 27.96 27.29
C ILE A 42 16.97 27.89 28.36
N VAL A 43 18.11 28.50 28.07
CA VAL A 43 19.19 28.73 29.04
C VAL A 43 19.09 30.16 29.53
N SER A 44 18.76 30.34 30.81
CA SER A 44 18.65 31.68 31.41
C SER A 44 19.96 32.10 32.05
N GLY A 45 20.20 33.41 32.14
CA GLY A 45 21.41 33.96 32.75
C GLY A 45 21.49 35.47 32.54
N THR A 46 22.68 36.05 32.63
CA THR A 46 22.95 37.45 32.31
C THR A 46 24.33 37.57 31.69
N GLY A 47 24.49 38.46 30.70
CA GLY A 47 25.79 38.75 30.08
C GLY A 47 26.04 38.04 28.75
N PHE A 48 25.04 37.36 28.18
CA PHE A 48 25.19 36.71 26.87
C PHE A 48 25.34 37.77 25.76
N ALA A 49 26.42 37.66 24.98
CA ALA A 49 26.63 38.45 23.78
C ALA A 49 25.82 37.87 22.62
N SER A 50 25.30 38.71 21.73
CA SER A 50 24.56 38.25 20.55
C SER A 50 25.38 37.40 19.57
N THR A 51 26.71 37.42 19.69
CA THR A 51 27.65 36.62 18.89
C THR A 51 28.17 35.37 19.60
N ALA A 52 27.63 35.05 20.78
CA ALA A 52 28.02 33.85 21.52
C ALA A 52 27.73 32.58 20.72
N GLN A 53 28.56 31.56 20.91
CA GLN A 53 28.36 30.23 20.34
C GLN A 53 28.20 29.20 21.45
N PHE A 54 27.45 28.14 21.16
CA PHE A 54 27.15 27.07 22.10
C PHE A 54 27.46 25.72 21.49
N THR A 55 28.00 24.82 22.32
CA THR A 55 28.32 23.45 21.94
C THR A 55 27.83 22.50 23.02
N PHE A 56 27.12 21.44 22.64
CA PHE A 56 26.90 20.30 23.52
C PHE A 56 28.12 19.38 23.43
N LYS A 57 28.87 19.24 24.52
CA LYS A 57 30.02 18.34 24.61
C LYS A 57 29.66 17.09 25.39
N GLY A 58 29.65 15.95 24.72
CA GLY A 58 29.43 14.63 25.30
C GLY A 58 30.59 13.68 24.98
N THR A 59 30.65 12.55 25.67
CA THR A 59 31.65 11.52 25.43
C THR A 59 31.36 10.71 24.16
N ALA A 60 30.09 10.46 23.86
CA ALA A 60 29.65 9.67 22.70
C ALA A 60 29.53 10.53 21.42
N SER A 61 29.07 11.77 21.55
CA SER A 61 28.96 12.71 20.44
C SER A 61 29.12 14.14 20.94
N SER A 62 29.34 15.10 20.05
CA SER A 62 29.36 16.53 20.35
C SER A 62 28.90 17.31 19.13
N ALA A 63 28.16 18.40 19.33
CA ALA A 63 27.65 19.22 18.24
C ALA A 63 27.54 20.69 18.63
N ASP A 64 27.89 21.54 17.68
CA ASP A 64 27.64 22.98 17.77
C ASP A 64 26.16 23.26 17.52
N VAL A 65 25.63 24.24 18.26
CA VAL A 65 24.25 24.69 18.12
C VAL A 65 24.17 25.70 16.97
N SER A 66 23.37 25.38 15.96
CA SER A 66 23.17 26.25 14.79
C SER A 66 21.88 27.07 14.85
N GLN A 67 20.85 26.56 15.53
CA GLN A 67 19.56 27.23 15.70
C GLN A 67 19.44 27.79 17.11
N LEU A 68 19.63 29.10 17.23
CA LEU A 68 19.56 29.78 18.52
C LEU A 68 19.19 31.26 18.38
N THR A 69 18.50 31.77 19.38
CA THR A 69 18.18 33.19 19.56
C THR A 69 18.75 33.65 20.89
N ILE A 70 19.66 34.62 20.85
CA ILE A 70 20.33 35.15 22.04
C ILE A 70 19.76 36.52 22.40
N VAL A 71 19.44 36.69 23.68
CA VAL A 71 19.26 37.98 24.33
C VAL A 71 20.19 38.07 25.52
N SER A 72 20.43 39.27 26.05
CA SER A 72 21.40 39.48 27.13
C SER A 72 21.08 38.69 28.42
N THR A 73 19.83 38.27 28.59
CA THR A 73 19.33 37.53 29.76
C THR A 73 19.05 36.04 29.50
N GLY A 74 19.33 35.53 28.31
CA GLY A 74 19.10 34.12 28.01
C GLY A 74 19.24 33.76 26.54
N VAL A 75 19.25 32.45 26.29
CA VAL A 75 19.38 31.87 24.96
C VAL A 75 18.30 30.81 24.78
N THR A 76 17.49 30.97 23.74
CA THR A 76 16.66 29.88 23.23
C THR A 76 17.47 29.14 22.17
N MET A 77 17.56 27.82 22.26
CA MET A 77 18.30 27.02 21.29
C MET A 77 17.62 25.68 21.02
N THR A 78 17.74 25.17 19.79
CA THR A 78 17.30 23.81 19.45
C THR A 78 18.44 22.83 19.72
N VAL A 79 18.14 21.73 20.40
CA VAL A 79 19.10 20.63 20.62
C VAL A 79 19.39 19.94 19.27
N PRO A 80 20.65 19.85 18.80
CA PRO A 80 20.96 19.28 17.49
C PRO A 80 20.54 17.81 17.30
N MET A 81 19.90 17.50 16.18
CA MET A 81 19.45 16.13 15.82
C MET A 81 20.59 15.11 15.63
N SER A 82 21.82 15.57 15.41
CA SER A 82 23.00 14.70 15.25
C SER A 82 23.53 14.13 16.57
N LEU A 83 22.99 14.55 17.72
CA LEU A 83 23.40 14.06 19.03
C LEU A 83 22.73 12.72 19.35
N THR A 84 23.36 11.93 20.20
CA THR A 84 22.78 10.70 20.76
C THR A 84 22.29 10.93 22.19
N PRO A 85 21.31 10.15 22.69
CA PRO A 85 20.90 10.23 24.08
C PRO A 85 22.07 10.04 25.06
N GLY A 86 22.07 10.78 26.17
CA GLY A 86 23.12 10.73 27.19
C GLY A 86 23.39 12.06 27.88
N GLN A 87 24.46 12.12 28.66
CA GLN A 87 24.82 13.30 29.44
C GLN A 87 25.81 14.19 28.68
N TYR A 88 25.54 15.49 28.66
CA TYR A 88 26.32 16.51 27.97
C TYR A 88 26.67 17.68 28.89
N THR A 89 27.81 18.30 28.65
CA THR A 89 28.17 19.62 29.19
C THR A 89 27.86 20.67 28.13
N LEU A 90 27.08 21.69 28.48
CA LEU A 90 26.86 22.83 27.61
C LEU A 90 28.02 23.81 27.76
N VAL A 91 28.68 24.10 26.65
CA VAL A 91 29.84 24.99 26.59
C VAL A 91 29.48 26.26 25.85
N LEU A 92 29.82 27.41 26.44
CA LEU A 92 29.72 28.74 25.86
C LEU A 92 31.07 29.17 25.32
N LYS A 93 31.09 29.70 24.09
CA LYS A 93 32.24 30.41 23.54
C LYS A 93 31.89 31.90 23.38
N GLN A 94 32.45 32.70 24.28
CA GLN A 94 32.33 34.16 24.34
C GLN A 94 33.54 34.67 25.14
N ASP A 95 34.42 35.42 24.50
CA ASP A 95 35.66 35.95 25.11
C ASP A 95 36.48 34.88 25.84
N GLY A 96 36.46 33.64 25.32
CA GLY A 96 36.94 32.44 25.99
C GLY A 96 35.98 31.28 25.78
N GLU A 97 36.25 30.16 26.45
CA GLU A 97 35.41 28.96 26.44
C GLU A 97 35.05 28.59 27.88
N TRP A 98 33.77 28.39 28.14
CA TRP A 98 33.21 28.30 29.50
C TRP A 98 32.21 27.16 29.60
N GLU A 99 32.43 26.25 30.54
CA GLU A 99 31.43 25.24 30.89
C GLU A 99 30.31 25.92 31.71
N LEU A 100 29.08 25.81 31.21
CA LEU A 100 27.91 26.43 31.86
C LEU A 100 27.19 25.47 32.81
N GLY A 101 27.29 24.17 32.56
CA GLY A 101 26.67 23.11 33.35
C GLY A 101 26.32 21.89 32.50
N SER A 102 25.66 20.91 33.11
CA SER A 102 25.32 19.64 32.48
C SER A 102 23.82 19.49 32.23
N ILE A 103 23.49 18.71 31.21
CA ILE A 103 22.12 18.38 30.79
C ILE A 103 22.08 16.93 30.28
N GLU A 104 21.02 16.21 30.60
CA GLU A 104 20.75 14.88 30.06
C GLU A 104 19.81 14.98 28.84
N LEU A 105 20.25 14.45 27.71
CA LEU A 105 19.49 14.45 26.47
C LEU A 105 18.81 13.09 26.26
N THR A 106 17.52 13.12 25.94
CA THR A 106 16.73 11.94 25.57
C THR A 106 16.52 11.86 24.07
N ALA A 107 16.16 10.68 23.57
CA ALA A 107 15.88 10.46 22.15
C ALA A 107 14.72 11.33 21.67
N ALA A 108 14.81 11.83 20.43
CA ALA A 108 13.73 12.54 19.78
C ALA A 108 12.51 11.63 19.60
N SER A 109 11.34 12.16 19.91
CA SER A 109 10.05 11.52 19.71
C SER A 109 9.72 11.50 18.22
N LEU A 110 8.96 10.49 17.80
CA LEU A 110 8.43 10.43 16.43
C LEU A 110 7.61 11.71 16.17
N PRO A 111 7.92 12.50 15.12
CA PRO A 111 7.23 13.77 14.87
C PRO A 111 5.81 13.59 14.32
N ILE A 112 5.35 12.35 14.15
CA ILE A 112 4.10 12.01 13.49
C ILE A 112 2.98 11.72 14.49
N ILE A 113 1.85 12.38 14.30
CA ILE A 113 0.63 12.21 15.12
C ILE A 113 -0.44 11.50 14.28
N GLY A 114 -1.04 10.45 14.84
CA GLY A 114 -2.09 9.67 14.15
C GLY A 114 -1.53 8.78 13.04
N LEU A 115 -0.41 8.12 13.30
CA LEU A 115 0.26 7.23 12.36
C LEU A 115 -0.65 6.06 11.98
N GLU A 116 -0.87 5.89 10.67
CA GLU A 116 -1.61 4.78 10.09
C GLU A 116 -0.76 4.20 8.96
N ILE A 117 -0.44 2.91 9.05
CA ILE A 117 0.43 2.24 8.09
C ILE A 117 -0.35 1.03 7.53
N PRO A 118 -0.37 0.82 6.20
CA PRO A 118 -0.90 -0.41 5.64
C PRO A 118 -0.11 -1.61 6.17
N GLU A 119 -0.78 -2.74 6.43
CA GLU A 119 -0.07 -3.92 6.95
C GLU A 119 0.93 -4.51 5.95
N ALA A 120 0.67 -4.32 4.65
CA ALA A 120 1.44 -4.87 3.56
C ALA A 120 1.39 -3.97 2.32
N GLY A 121 2.27 -4.25 1.36
CA GLY A 121 2.21 -3.67 0.02
C GLY A 121 2.86 -4.52 -1.04
N PHE A 122 2.45 -4.32 -2.29
CA PHE A 122 3.05 -4.98 -3.44
C PHE A 122 4.21 -4.13 -3.99
N THR A 123 5.26 -4.78 -4.48
CA THR A 123 6.29 -4.13 -5.31
C THR A 123 5.65 -3.27 -6.42
N GLY A 124 6.15 -2.04 -6.61
CA GLY A 124 5.56 -1.06 -7.55
C GLY A 124 4.29 -0.35 -7.08
N GLN A 125 3.66 -0.78 -5.97
CA GLN A 125 2.42 -0.18 -5.48
C GLN A 125 2.66 1.19 -4.87
N ILE A 126 1.70 2.09 -5.09
CA ILE A 126 1.55 3.33 -4.32
C ILE A 126 0.83 3.00 -3.00
N ILE A 127 1.49 3.28 -1.88
CA ILE A 127 0.93 3.15 -0.53
C ILE A 127 0.78 4.54 0.10
N ASN A 128 -0.20 4.68 0.99
CA ASN A 128 -0.36 5.87 1.81
C ASN A 128 0.04 5.55 3.26
N ILE A 129 0.97 6.32 3.81
CA ILE A 129 1.32 6.28 5.23
C ILE A 129 0.68 7.50 5.89
N GLY A 130 -0.41 7.27 6.61
CA GLY A 130 -1.19 8.31 7.26
C GLY A 130 -0.48 8.97 8.43
N GLY A 131 -1.05 10.08 8.89
CA GLY A 131 -0.57 10.89 10.00
C GLY A 131 -0.23 12.32 9.62
N ASN A 132 -0.01 13.15 10.64
CA ASN A 132 0.35 14.56 10.51
C ASN A 132 1.75 14.81 11.07
N GLY A 133 2.50 15.73 10.47
CA GLY A 133 3.86 16.09 10.91
C GLY A 133 4.95 15.83 9.87
N TYR A 134 4.60 15.23 8.73
CA TYR A 134 5.47 15.10 7.57
C TYR A 134 5.78 16.46 6.93
N ASN A 135 6.94 16.55 6.27
CA ASN A 135 7.38 17.75 5.56
C ASN A 135 8.26 17.40 4.35
N GLU A 136 8.79 18.42 3.68
CA GLU A 136 9.59 18.26 2.46
C GLU A 136 10.89 17.45 2.64
N THR A 137 11.34 17.23 3.88
CA THR A 137 12.53 16.44 4.19
C THR A 137 12.21 14.97 4.49
N SER A 138 10.94 14.60 4.59
CA SER A 138 10.50 13.24 4.91
C SER A 138 10.95 12.26 3.82
N LYS A 139 11.64 11.20 4.26
CA LYS A 139 12.03 10.04 3.45
C LYS A 139 11.60 8.77 4.17
N VAL A 140 11.21 7.75 3.43
CA VAL A 140 10.85 6.44 3.99
C VAL A 140 11.76 5.37 3.42
N TYR A 141 12.22 4.47 4.28
CA TYR A 141 13.03 3.33 3.90
C TYR A 141 12.36 2.03 4.33
N ALA A 142 12.36 1.05 3.43
CA ALA A 142 12.13 -0.33 3.78
C ALA A 142 13.47 -0.93 4.23
N GLU A 143 13.53 -1.37 5.48
CA GLU A 143 14.74 -1.93 6.09
C GLU A 143 14.55 -3.41 6.42
N THR A 144 15.42 -4.25 5.88
CA THR A 144 15.45 -5.69 6.19
C THR A 144 16.01 -5.95 7.59
N GLY A 145 15.79 -7.15 8.14
CA GLY A 145 16.32 -7.54 9.44
C GLY A 145 17.86 -7.53 9.56
N ASN A 146 18.60 -7.45 8.45
CA ASN A 146 20.06 -7.31 8.44
C ASN A 146 20.53 -5.84 8.36
N GLY A 147 19.61 -4.87 8.32
CA GLY A 147 19.90 -3.43 8.23
C GLY A 147 20.07 -2.90 6.81
N THR A 148 19.88 -3.71 5.77
CA THR A 148 19.88 -3.20 4.38
C THR A 148 18.63 -2.36 4.16
N ARG A 149 18.82 -1.13 3.67
CA ARG A 149 17.77 -0.13 3.44
C ARG A 149 17.57 0.14 1.96
N THR A 150 16.31 0.23 1.55
CA THR A 150 15.89 0.70 0.24
C THR A 150 14.94 1.88 0.42
N GLU A 151 15.24 3.01 -0.22
CA GLU A 151 14.40 4.21 -0.16
C GLU A 151 13.12 4.01 -1.01
N LEU A 152 11.98 4.39 -0.45
CA LEU A 152 10.71 4.46 -1.16
C LEU A 152 10.62 5.82 -1.87
N THR A 153 9.89 5.88 -2.99
CA THR A 153 9.69 7.16 -3.68
C THR A 153 8.53 7.91 -3.06
N VAL A 154 8.81 9.00 -2.33
CA VAL A 154 7.78 9.89 -1.76
C VAL A 154 7.34 10.91 -2.81
N THR A 155 6.04 11.00 -3.09
CA THR A 155 5.46 11.93 -4.08
C THR A 155 4.60 13.02 -3.47
N ASP A 156 4.09 12.83 -2.25
CA ASP A 156 3.29 13.81 -1.51
C ASP A 156 3.50 13.61 0.00
N TYR A 157 3.34 14.69 0.77
CA TYR A 157 3.46 14.76 2.23
C TYR A 157 2.37 15.64 2.88
N GLN A 158 1.45 16.23 2.11
CA GLN A 158 0.47 17.22 2.61
C GLN A 158 -0.67 16.59 3.43
N SER A 159 -0.95 15.29 3.26
CA SER A 159 -2.08 14.60 3.90
C SER A 159 -1.72 13.15 4.27
N GLY A 160 -0.52 12.97 4.81
CA GLY A 160 0.17 11.68 4.89
C GLY A 160 1.26 11.60 3.81
N LEU A 161 2.06 10.53 3.85
CA LEU A 161 3.07 10.25 2.83
C LEU A 161 2.51 9.32 1.76
N ILE A 162 2.47 9.80 0.52
CA ILE A 162 2.23 8.95 -0.64
C ILE A 162 3.59 8.42 -1.10
N CYS A 163 3.78 7.11 -0.95
CA CYS A 163 5.03 6.42 -1.25
C CYS A 163 4.83 5.37 -2.34
N THR A 164 5.74 5.26 -3.29
CA THR A 164 5.79 4.12 -4.23
C THR A 164 6.83 3.12 -3.76
N LEU A 165 6.42 1.86 -3.59
CA LEU A 165 7.31 0.73 -3.32
C LEU A 165 8.13 0.42 -4.59
N PRO A 166 9.46 0.32 -4.52
CA PRO A 166 10.28 -0.11 -5.65
C PRO A 166 9.84 -1.46 -6.23
N THR A 167 9.90 -1.62 -7.55
CA THR A 167 9.50 -2.86 -8.25
C THR A 167 10.50 -4.00 -8.04
N ASP A 168 11.77 -3.66 -7.79
CA ASP A 168 12.88 -4.60 -7.61
C ASP A 168 13.04 -5.10 -6.17
N LEU A 169 12.24 -4.60 -5.21
CA LEU A 169 12.26 -5.11 -3.83
C LEU A 169 11.94 -6.60 -3.78
N SER A 170 12.71 -7.34 -3.00
CA SER A 170 12.41 -8.75 -2.71
C SER A 170 11.19 -8.86 -1.80
N ALA A 171 10.38 -9.90 -2.00
CA ALA A 171 9.33 -10.22 -1.05
C ALA A 171 9.92 -10.54 0.34
N GLY A 172 9.16 -10.22 1.39
CA GLY A 172 9.54 -10.49 2.78
C GLY A 172 9.07 -9.41 3.76
N THR A 173 9.45 -9.56 5.02
CA THR A 173 9.10 -8.63 6.10
C THR A 173 10.18 -7.54 6.26
N TYR A 174 9.73 -6.29 6.32
CA TYR A 174 10.57 -5.11 6.47
C TYR A 174 10.10 -4.26 7.66
N ARG A 175 11.02 -3.46 8.19
CA ARG A 175 10.69 -2.30 9.01
C ARG A 175 10.52 -1.10 8.09
N LEU A 176 9.57 -0.21 8.39
CA LEU A 176 9.53 1.09 7.73
C LEU A 176 10.17 2.13 8.63
N ILE A 177 11.16 2.84 8.10
CA ILE A 177 11.92 3.87 8.81
C ILE A 177 11.62 5.22 8.16
N LEU A 178 11.20 6.20 8.97
CA LEU A 178 11.12 7.61 8.58
C LEU A 178 12.45 8.28 8.88
N ALA A 179 13.02 8.97 7.90
CA ALA A 179 14.03 9.99 8.14
C ALA A 179 13.45 11.37 7.84
N GLN A 180 13.56 12.31 8.78
CA GLN A 180 12.99 13.65 8.65
C GLN A 180 13.76 14.63 9.53
N ASP A 181 14.07 15.82 9.01
CA ASP A 181 14.76 16.90 9.72
C ASP A 181 16.10 16.47 10.38
N GLY A 182 16.74 15.43 9.82
CA GLY A 182 17.98 14.83 10.34
C GLY A 182 17.81 13.78 11.43
N GLY A 183 16.57 13.48 11.86
CA GLY A 183 16.25 12.35 12.73
C GLY A 183 15.83 11.10 11.96
N GLU A 184 15.82 9.97 12.66
CA GLU A 184 15.33 8.68 12.15
C GLU A 184 14.43 8.00 13.19
N TRP A 185 13.32 7.44 12.74
CA TRP A 185 12.34 6.74 13.59
C TRP A 185 11.76 5.53 12.88
N THR A 186 11.56 4.44 13.63
CA THR A 186 10.78 3.30 13.16
C THR A 186 9.29 3.67 13.13
N LEU A 187 8.68 3.58 11.95
CA LEU A 187 7.23 3.73 11.76
C LEU A 187 6.51 2.42 12.12
N THR A 188 6.99 1.29 11.61
CA THR A 188 6.52 -0.06 11.97
C THR A 188 7.69 -1.04 11.97
N GLU A 189 7.63 -2.04 12.86
CA GLU A 189 8.59 -3.15 12.93
C GLU A 189 8.28 -4.24 11.89
N GLU A 190 7.03 -4.31 11.42
CA GLU A 190 6.57 -5.33 10.49
C GLU A 190 5.73 -4.68 9.39
N PHE A 191 6.22 -4.79 8.16
CA PHE A 191 5.54 -4.43 6.93
C PHE A 191 5.85 -5.50 5.89
N GLU A 192 4.83 -6.19 5.42
CA GLU A 192 5.00 -7.29 4.46
C GLU A 192 5.08 -6.75 3.03
N ILE A 193 6.16 -7.06 2.32
CA ILE A 193 6.29 -6.76 0.89
C ILE A 193 6.06 -8.04 0.10
N VAL A 194 5.15 -7.97 -0.87
CA VAL A 194 4.80 -9.09 -1.76
C VAL A 194 5.18 -8.74 -3.20
N LYS A 195 5.57 -9.75 -4.00
CA LYS A 195 5.79 -9.56 -5.43
C LYS A 195 4.48 -9.24 -6.15
N TYR A 196 4.45 -8.18 -6.95
CA TYR A 196 3.28 -7.85 -7.73
C TYR A 196 3.19 -8.77 -8.93
N LYS A 197 2.13 -9.58 -8.96
CA LYS A 197 1.76 -10.40 -10.11
C LYS A 197 0.44 -9.91 -10.68
N ARG A 198 0.37 -9.78 -12.01
CA ARG A 198 -0.87 -9.48 -12.71
C ARG A 198 -1.51 -10.78 -13.21
N LEU A 199 -2.82 -10.88 -13.09
CA LEU A 199 -3.58 -12.05 -13.56
C LEU A 199 -3.64 -12.03 -15.09
N VAL A 200 -3.26 -13.15 -15.69
CA VAL A 200 -3.23 -13.35 -17.14
C VAL A 200 -4.24 -14.39 -17.61
N LYS A 201 -4.70 -15.27 -16.71
CA LYS A 201 -5.65 -16.31 -17.07
C LYS A 201 -6.53 -16.70 -15.90
N ILE A 202 -7.81 -16.92 -16.18
CA ILE A 202 -8.75 -17.64 -15.33
C ILE A 202 -9.22 -18.88 -16.07
N GLY A 203 -9.12 -20.05 -15.44
CA GLY A 203 -9.77 -21.29 -15.87
C GLY A 203 -11.02 -21.54 -15.03
N TRP A 204 -12.09 -22.02 -15.66
CA TRP A 204 -13.27 -22.57 -15.00
C TRP A 204 -13.40 -24.03 -15.38
N VAL A 205 -13.40 -24.91 -14.39
CA VAL A 205 -13.42 -26.36 -14.56
C VAL A 205 -14.62 -26.94 -13.84
N ASN A 206 -15.44 -27.69 -14.58
CA ASN A 206 -16.47 -28.55 -13.99
C ASN A 206 -16.07 -30.00 -14.20
N ASP A 207 -15.83 -30.73 -13.12
CA ASP A 207 -15.46 -32.13 -13.14
C ASP A 207 -16.65 -33.01 -12.76
N PHE A 208 -17.25 -33.67 -13.76
CA PHE A 208 -18.35 -34.62 -13.59
C PHE A 208 -17.85 -36.07 -13.63
N SER A 209 -16.55 -36.32 -13.51
CA SER A 209 -15.96 -37.66 -13.66
C SER A 209 -16.57 -38.72 -12.72
N GLN A 210 -17.12 -38.30 -11.56
CA GLN A 210 -17.83 -39.18 -10.63
C GLN A 210 -19.20 -39.64 -11.15
N ILE A 211 -19.82 -38.89 -12.06
CA ILE A 211 -21.13 -39.20 -12.66
C ILE A 211 -20.95 -39.84 -14.04
N MET A 212 -20.07 -39.26 -14.85
CA MET A 212 -19.74 -39.70 -16.20
C MET A 212 -18.22 -39.73 -16.34
N ALA A 213 -17.67 -40.93 -16.51
CA ALA A 213 -16.22 -41.13 -16.61
C ALA A 213 -15.62 -40.20 -17.68
N ASP A 214 -14.53 -39.52 -17.30
CA ASP A 214 -13.77 -38.59 -18.13
C ASP A 214 -14.55 -37.37 -18.67
N TYR A 215 -15.70 -37.02 -18.07
CA TYR A 215 -16.46 -35.84 -18.46
C TYR A 215 -16.04 -34.61 -17.63
N ILE A 216 -15.10 -33.84 -18.19
CA ILE A 216 -14.62 -32.57 -17.64
C ILE A 216 -14.87 -31.47 -18.67
N THR A 217 -15.44 -30.34 -18.21
CA THR A 217 -15.62 -29.17 -19.06
C THR A 217 -14.71 -28.06 -18.59
N GLU A 218 -13.95 -27.46 -19.51
CA GLU A 218 -13.03 -26.38 -19.19
C GLU A 218 -13.33 -25.16 -20.06
N SER A 219 -13.41 -24.00 -19.41
CA SER A 219 -13.44 -22.68 -20.04
C SER A 219 -12.25 -21.88 -19.55
N THR A 220 -11.67 -21.05 -20.41
CA THR A 220 -10.56 -20.19 -20.04
C THR A 220 -10.80 -18.78 -20.54
N PHE A 221 -10.34 -17.82 -19.75
CA PHE A 221 -10.37 -16.40 -20.06
C PHE A 221 -8.95 -15.88 -19.88
N GLU A 222 -8.39 -15.29 -20.92
CA GLU A 222 -6.99 -14.87 -20.97
C GLU A 222 -6.90 -13.38 -21.26
N ILE A 223 -6.01 -12.69 -20.55
CA ILE A 223 -5.65 -11.29 -20.80
C ILE A 223 -4.19 -11.25 -21.20
N SER A 224 -3.91 -10.69 -22.36
CA SER A 224 -2.55 -10.29 -22.72
C SER A 224 -2.38 -8.80 -22.50
N TYR A 225 -1.22 -8.39 -21.98
CA TYR A 225 -0.92 -7.00 -21.67
C TYR A 225 0.23 -6.48 -22.56
N THR A 226 0.14 -5.21 -22.93
CA THR A 226 1.28 -4.41 -23.42
C THR A 226 1.78 -3.48 -22.31
N ALA A 227 2.91 -2.81 -22.54
CA ALA A 227 3.56 -1.94 -21.54
C ALA A 227 2.64 -0.87 -20.91
N ASN A 228 1.49 -0.56 -21.52
CA ASN A 228 0.54 0.46 -21.04
C ASN A 228 -0.88 -0.08 -20.76
N GLY A 229 -1.08 -1.40 -20.65
CA GLY A 229 -2.38 -1.97 -20.32
C GLY A 229 -2.77 -3.21 -21.14
N PRO A 230 -3.95 -3.79 -20.85
CA PRO A 230 -4.48 -4.95 -21.58
C PRO A 230 -4.59 -4.66 -23.09
N GLN A 231 -4.13 -5.61 -23.89
CA GLN A 231 -4.08 -5.55 -25.36
C GLN A 231 -5.15 -6.44 -25.98
N SER A 232 -5.38 -7.61 -25.38
CA SER A 232 -6.37 -8.58 -25.87
C SER A 232 -7.06 -9.28 -24.71
N PHE A 233 -8.31 -9.65 -24.93
CA PHE A 233 -9.11 -10.50 -24.06
C PHE A 233 -9.60 -11.70 -24.85
N LYS A 234 -9.32 -12.90 -24.37
CA LYS A 234 -9.64 -14.15 -25.07
C LYS A 234 -10.51 -15.02 -24.19
N TYR A 235 -11.47 -15.70 -24.80
CA TYR A 235 -12.15 -16.84 -24.20
C TYR A 235 -11.98 -18.08 -25.06
N ALA A 236 -11.78 -19.21 -24.42
CA ALA A 236 -11.82 -20.51 -25.07
C ALA A 236 -12.60 -21.52 -24.23
N ASN A 237 -13.42 -22.33 -24.89
CA ASN A 237 -14.15 -23.43 -24.28
C ASN A 237 -13.75 -24.75 -24.95
N VAL A 238 -13.26 -25.68 -24.15
CA VAL A 238 -12.73 -26.96 -24.65
C VAL A 238 -13.84 -27.89 -25.11
N LEU A 239 -14.97 -27.95 -24.39
CA LEU A 239 -16.06 -28.88 -24.70
C LEU A 239 -16.72 -28.56 -26.05
N TYR A 240 -16.90 -27.27 -26.32
CA TYR A 240 -17.57 -26.82 -27.53
C TYR A 240 -16.59 -26.50 -28.68
N GLU A 241 -15.28 -26.62 -28.48
CA GLU A 241 -14.25 -26.25 -29.47
C GLU A 241 -14.36 -24.80 -29.98
N HIS A 242 -14.87 -23.89 -29.13
CA HIS A 242 -15.05 -22.47 -29.49
C HIS A 242 -13.97 -21.59 -28.88
N GLU A 243 -13.50 -20.62 -29.66
CA GLU A 243 -12.56 -19.60 -29.24
C GLU A 243 -13.02 -18.22 -29.71
N MET A 244 -13.05 -17.24 -28.79
CA MET A 244 -13.38 -15.85 -29.09
C MET A 244 -12.21 -14.95 -28.67
N ASN A 245 -11.74 -14.16 -29.62
CA ASN A 245 -10.64 -13.21 -29.41
C ASN A 245 -11.16 -11.78 -29.58
N TYR A 246 -10.96 -10.96 -28.55
CA TYR A 246 -11.31 -9.55 -28.51
C TYR A 246 -10.04 -8.70 -28.50
N ASP A 247 -9.96 -7.78 -29.45
CA ASP A 247 -9.00 -6.69 -29.40
C ASP A 247 -9.49 -5.64 -28.40
N VAL A 248 -8.57 -5.18 -27.55
CA VAL A 248 -8.84 -4.15 -26.53
C VAL A 248 -8.32 -2.82 -27.03
N GLN A 249 -9.19 -1.81 -27.12
CA GLN A 249 -8.82 -0.44 -27.43
C GLN A 249 -9.17 0.47 -26.27
N THR A 250 -8.22 1.30 -25.84
CA THR A 250 -8.44 2.33 -24.82
C THR A 250 -8.47 3.71 -25.48
N ASN A 251 -9.49 4.50 -25.16
CA ASN A 251 -9.66 5.86 -25.70
C ASN A 251 -10.26 6.77 -24.64
N ASN A 252 -9.41 7.62 -24.03
CA ASN A 252 -9.78 8.47 -22.90
C ASN A 252 -10.48 7.64 -21.80
N ASP A 253 -11.76 7.93 -21.56
CA ASP A 253 -12.62 7.34 -20.54
C ASP A 253 -13.39 6.12 -21.07
N GLN A 254 -12.92 5.46 -22.13
CA GLN A 254 -13.57 4.29 -22.72
C GLN A 254 -12.63 3.14 -22.99
N ILE A 255 -13.13 1.93 -22.76
CA ILE A 255 -12.51 0.67 -23.18
C ILE A 255 -13.46 -0.02 -24.15
N ILE A 256 -12.96 -0.37 -25.34
CA ILE A 256 -13.72 -1.04 -26.38
C ILE A 256 -13.12 -2.43 -26.58
N LEU A 257 -13.95 -3.46 -26.44
CA LEU A 257 -13.65 -4.84 -26.76
C LEU A 257 -14.31 -5.16 -28.09
N SER A 258 -13.57 -5.62 -29.09
CA SER A 258 -14.15 -5.95 -30.41
C SER A 258 -13.57 -7.23 -30.99
N ILE A 259 -14.42 -8.06 -31.59
CA ILE A 259 -13.98 -9.23 -32.37
C ILE A 259 -13.57 -8.76 -33.77
N SER A 260 -12.32 -9.02 -34.15
CA SER A 260 -11.75 -8.61 -35.44
C SER A 260 -12.02 -9.60 -36.58
N ASN A 261 -12.28 -10.88 -36.29
CA ASN A 261 -12.57 -11.90 -37.31
C ASN A 261 -13.46 -13.03 -36.75
N PRO A 262 -14.80 -12.90 -36.76
CA PRO A 262 -15.68 -13.98 -36.31
C PRO A 262 -15.57 -15.18 -37.25
N ASP A 263 -15.52 -16.40 -36.72
CA ASP A 263 -15.54 -17.60 -37.55
C ASP A 263 -16.86 -17.65 -38.34
N PRO A 264 -16.82 -17.78 -39.68
CA PRO A 264 -18.02 -17.85 -40.50
C PRO A 264 -18.91 -19.06 -40.17
N ASP A 265 -18.40 -20.12 -39.53
CA ASP A 265 -19.18 -21.31 -39.16
C ASP A 265 -19.97 -21.14 -37.84
N TRP A 266 -19.84 -20.00 -37.15
CA TRP A 266 -20.62 -19.64 -35.94
C TRP A 266 -22.10 -19.29 -36.20
N GLU A 267 -22.65 -19.62 -37.36
CA GLU A 267 -24.05 -19.30 -37.72
C GLU A 267 -25.12 -19.95 -36.80
N LEU A 268 -24.73 -20.88 -35.92
CA LEU A 268 -25.63 -21.66 -35.07
C LEU A 268 -25.80 -21.12 -33.64
N GLU A 269 -24.84 -20.37 -33.09
CA GLU A 269 -24.85 -19.92 -31.68
C GLU A 269 -24.35 -18.46 -31.59
N GLY A 270 -25.23 -17.51 -31.26
CA GLY A 270 -24.90 -16.08 -31.32
C GLY A 270 -23.72 -15.66 -30.41
N TYR A 271 -22.98 -14.62 -30.80
CA TYR A 271 -21.76 -14.13 -30.13
C TYR A 271 -21.80 -12.62 -29.88
N VAL A 272 -20.87 -12.08 -29.08
CA VAL A 272 -20.79 -10.65 -28.78
C VAL A 272 -19.77 -9.96 -29.68
N ARG A 273 -20.20 -9.13 -30.65
CA ARG A 273 -19.25 -8.46 -31.56
C ARG A 273 -18.42 -7.37 -30.91
N GLN A 274 -19.03 -6.56 -30.07
CA GLN A 274 -18.39 -5.40 -29.46
C GLN A 274 -18.99 -5.11 -28.08
N VAL A 275 -18.14 -4.68 -27.15
CA VAL A 275 -18.55 -4.11 -25.87
C VAL A 275 -17.83 -2.79 -25.67
N THR A 276 -18.53 -1.79 -25.14
CA THR A 276 -17.91 -0.51 -24.74
C THR A 276 -18.15 -0.31 -23.25
N LEU A 277 -17.07 -0.15 -22.51
CA LEU A 277 -17.06 0.25 -21.10
C LEU A 277 -16.70 1.73 -21.04
N SER A 278 -17.46 2.50 -20.27
CA SER A 278 -17.05 3.85 -19.86
C SER A 278 -16.36 3.74 -18.51
N VAL A 279 -15.18 4.34 -18.35
CA VAL A 279 -14.36 4.27 -17.14
C VAL A 279 -14.23 5.66 -16.55
N THR A 280 -14.51 5.80 -15.26
CA THR A 280 -14.37 7.07 -14.53
C THR A 280 -13.86 6.77 -13.13
N ASP A 281 -12.80 7.46 -12.70
CA ASP A 281 -12.16 7.27 -11.38
C ASP A 281 -11.81 5.79 -11.07
N ASP A 282 -11.31 5.10 -12.10
CA ASP A 282 -10.97 3.66 -12.14
C ASP A 282 -12.17 2.69 -11.98
N LEU A 283 -13.40 3.19 -12.10
CA LEU A 283 -14.64 2.40 -12.10
C LEU A 283 -15.18 2.28 -13.52
N ALA A 284 -15.49 1.07 -13.98
CA ALA A 284 -16.17 0.85 -15.25
C ALA A 284 -17.69 0.88 -15.11
N GLN A 285 -18.38 1.28 -16.17
CA GLN A 285 -19.81 1.07 -16.38
C GLN A 285 -19.98 0.52 -17.79
N SER A 286 -20.72 -0.56 -17.97
CA SER A 286 -20.91 -1.13 -19.31
C SER A 286 -22.05 -0.43 -20.05
N ASN A 287 -21.74 0.17 -21.20
CA ASN A 287 -22.77 0.37 -22.22
C ASN A 287 -22.46 -0.63 -23.33
N ALA A 288 -22.73 -1.90 -23.02
CA ALA A 288 -22.56 -2.94 -24.02
C ALA A 288 -23.50 -2.66 -25.19
N THR A 289 -23.03 -2.90 -26.41
CA THR A 289 -23.87 -3.04 -27.59
C THR A 289 -23.56 -4.42 -28.14
N ILE A 290 -24.15 -5.41 -27.48
CA ILE A 290 -23.99 -6.81 -27.87
C ILE A 290 -24.71 -7.01 -29.22
N PHE A 291 -24.07 -7.67 -30.18
CA PHE A 291 -24.65 -7.94 -31.51
C PHE A 291 -24.84 -9.43 -31.69
N TYR A 292 -26.04 -9.91 -31.37
CA TYR A 292 -26.41 -11.31 -31.50
C TYR A 292 -26.73 -11.67 -32.97
N ASN A 293 -26.12 -12.72 -33.53
CA ASN A 293 -26.62 -13.33 -34.75
C ASN A 293 -27.20 -14.71 -34.42
N LEU A 294 -28.49 -14.76 -34.08
CA LEU A 294 -29.23 -16.02 -34.08
C LEU A 294 -29.99 -16.13 -35.40
N TRP A 295 -29.79 -17.21 -36.15
CA TRP A 295 -30.57 -17.52 -37.34
C TRP A 295 -30.61 -16.38 -38.39
N ASN A 296 -29.50 -15.66 -38.58
CA ASN A 296 -29.32 -14.65 -39.63
C ASN A 296 -30.35 -13.49 -39.64
N THR A 297 -30.94 -13.11 -38.50
CA THR A 297 -32.08 -12.16 -38.53
C THR A 297 -32.16 -10.98 -37.56
N LYS A 298 -31.34 -10.79 -36.50
CA LYS A 298 -31.40 -9.52 -35.75
C LYS A 298 -30.26 -9.23 -34.77
N ASP A 299 -29.62 -8.08 -34.94
CA ASP A 299 -28.81 -7.41 -33.92
C ASP A 299 -29.68 -7.00 -32.71
N VAL A 300 -29.36 -7.50 -31.50
CA VAL A 300 -30.08 -7.18 -30.25
C VAL A 300 -29.16 -6.43 -29.29
N ASN A 301 -29.39 -5.13 -29.12
CA ASN A 301 -28.63 -4.33 -28.17
C ASN A 301 -28.95 -4.75 -26.73
N MET A 302 -27.91 -5.16 -25.99
CA MET A 302 -27.95 -5.46 -24.56
C MET A 302 -26.95 -4.56 -23.86
N SER A 303 -27.33 -3.96 -22.73
CA SER A 303 -26.52 -3.02 -21.94
C SER A 303 -26.79 -3.24 -20.46
N ALA A 304 -25.97 -2.71 -19.55
CA ALA A 304 -26.28 -2.77 -18.12
C ALA A 304 -25.97 -1.45 -17.41
N ASP A 305 -26.86 -1.02 -16.52
CA ASP A 305 -26.59 0.16 -15.69
C ASP A 305 -25.96 -0.30 -14.37
N TRP A 306 -24.80 0.26 -14.01
CA TRP A 306 -24.04 -0.15 -12.83
C TRP A 306 -24.12 0.95 -11.78
N THR A 307 -24.51 0.61 -10.56
CA THR A 307 -24.59 1.57 -9.45
C THR A 307 -23.51 1.28 -8.42
N TYR A 308 -22.87 2.36 -7.96
CA TYR A 308 -21.81 2.33 -6.97
C TYR A 308 -22.18 3.16 -5.74
N ALA A 309 -21.71 2.72 -4.57
CA ALA A 309 -21.70 3.53 -3.35
C ALA A 309 -20.40 3.24 -2.59
N ASP A 310 -19.70 4.31 -2.19
CA ASP A 310 -18.38 4.24 -1.54
C ASP A 310 -17.38 3.38 -2.33
N ARG A 311 -17.41 3.51 -3.68
CA ARG A 311 -16.62 2.74 -4.65
C ARG A 311 -16.89 1.23 -4.69
N TYR A 312 -17.84 0.70 -3.91
CA TYR A 312 -18.34 -0.68 -4.03
C TYR A 312 -19.50 -0.76 -5.02
N MET A 313 -19.52 -1.80 -5.87
CA MET A 313 -20.67 -2.11 -6.73
C MET A 313 -21.88 -2.48 -5.87
N LYS A 314 -23.03 -1.86 -6.11
CA LYS A 314 -24.28 -2.11 -5.36
C LYS A 314 -25.35 -2.78 -6.20
N SER A 315 -25.40 -2.45 -7.49
CA SER A 315 -26.31 -3.13 -8.41
C SER A 315 -25.77 -3.14 -9.83
N TYR A 316 -26.24 -4.14 -10.56
CA TYR A 316 -26.07 -4.32 -12.00
C TYR A 316 -27.47 -4.55 -12.57
N GLU A 317 -27.97 -3.60 -13.34
CA GLU A 317 -29.30 -3.67 -13.96
C GLU A 317 -29.17 -3.99 -15.45
N GLY A 318 -29.37 -5.26 -15.79
CA GLY A 318 -29.26 -5.77 -17.15
C GLY A 318 -30.45 -5.39 -18.04
N LYS A 319 -30.17 -4.99 -19.28
CA LYS A 319 -31.16 -4.70 -20.33
C LYS A 319 -30.97 -5.65 -21.51
N GLY A 320 -32.04 -5.93 -22.23
CA GLY A 320 -31.98 -6.77 -23.44
C GLY A 320 -31.77 -8.27 -23.18
N GLY A 321 -32.04 -8.74 -21.95
CA GLY A 321 -31.90 -10.16 -21.57
C GLY A 321 -30.75 -10.43 -20.60
N LEU A 322 -30.00 -9.41 -20.21
CA LEU A 322 -29.05 -9.49 -19.09
C LEU A 322 -29.80 -9.54 -17.76
N ASN A 323 -29.24 -10.26 -16.78
CA ASN A 323 -29.83 -10.40 -15.44
C ASN A 323 -29.65 -9.12 -14.62
N ASN A 324 -30.52 -8.95 -13.61
CA ASN A 324 -30.32 -7.96 -12.56
C ASN A 324 -29.60 -8.61 -11.39
N LEU A 325 -28.59 -7.95 -10.84
CA LEU A 325 -27.86 -8.39 -9.66
C LEU A 325 -27.81 -7.26 -8.62
N GLU A 326 -27.97 -7.64 -7.36
CA GLU A 326 -27.86 -6.75 -6.20
C GLU A 326 -26.71 -7.25 -5.34
N TYR A 327 -25.82 -6.35 -4.94
CA TYR A 327 -24.59 -6.66 -4.21
C TYR A 327 -24.66 -6.04 -2.81
N THR A 328 -24.55 -6.88 -1.78
CA THR A 328 -24.56 -6.46 -0.39
C THR A 328 -23.17 -6.59 0.21
N PHE A 329 -22.65 -5.48 0.72
CA PHE A 329 -21.38 -5.45 1.41
C PHE A 329 -21.57 -5.22 2.91
N ASP A 330 -20.83 -5.95 3.73
CA ASP A 330 -20.72 -5.73 5.17
C ASP A 330 -19.25 -5.77 5.60
N ALA A 331 -18.85 -4.81 6.45
CA ALA A 331 -17.47 -4.64 6.92
C ALA A 331 -16.41 -4.77 5.81
N GLY A 332 -16.68 -4.22 4.62
CA GLY A 332 -15.78 -4.26 3.46
C GLY A 332 -15.74 -5.60 2.70
N ASN A 333 -16.68 -6.52 2.93
CA ASN A 333 -16.77 -7.82 2.25
C ASN A 333 -18.10 -8.00 1.52
N LEU A 334 -18.09 -8.63 0.35
CA LEU A 334 -19.29 -8.94 -0.45
C LEU A 334 -20.03 -10.15 0.15
N VAL A 335 -20.96 -9.90 1.07
CA VAL A 335 -21.62 -10.95 1.84
C VAL A 335 -22.84 -11.56 1.17
N ASP A 336 -23.43 -10.89 0.17
CA ASP A 336 -24.54 -11.44 -0.61
C ASP A 336 -24.56 -10.86 -2.03
N VAL A 337 -24.91 -11.71 -2.99
CA VAL A 337 -25.32 -11.27 -4.32
C VAL A 337 -26.61 -11.98 -4.71
N SER A 338 -27.69 -11.21 -4.81
CA SER A 338 -29.00 -11.70 -5.24
C SER A 338 -29.41 -13.04 -4.59
N GLY A 339 -29.16 -13.20 -3.29
CA GLY A 339 -29.54 -14.38 -2.51
C GLY A 339 -28.50 -15.50 -2.45
N THR A 340 -27.33 -15.33 -3.08
CA THR A 340 -26.17 -16.16 -2.78
C THR A 340 -25.28 -15.45 -1.78
N SER A 341 -25.12 -16.05 -0.59
CA SER A 341 -24.39 -15.45 0.53
C SER A 341 -23.01 -16.06 0.73
N PHE A 342 -22.10 -15.28 1.31
CA PHE A 342 -20.71 -15.65 1.53
C PHE A 342 -20.28 -15.41 2.98
N GLU A 343 -19.55 -16.36 3.53
CA GLU A 343 -18.84 -16.21 4.81
C GLU A 343 -17.35 -16.02 4.54
N TYR A 344 -16.67 -15.20 5.34
CA TYR A 344 -15.28 -14.78 5.10
C TYR A 344 -14.34 -15.17 6.21
N ASP A 345 -13.13 -15.58 5.84
CA ASP A 345 -11.98 -15.62 6.72
C ASP A 345 -11.19 -14.32 6.55
N GLN A 346 -11.13 -13.53 7.63
CA GLN A 346 -10.41 -12.25 7.66
C GLN A 346 -8.89 -12.44 7.84
N THR A 347 -8.44 -13.67 8.13
CA THR A 347 -7.03 -13.98 8.40
C THR A 347 -6.28 -14.49 7.16
N GLN A 348 -6.98 -15.05 6.18
CA GLN A 348 -6.37 -15.47 4.91
C GLN A 348 -6.17 -14.26 4.00
N LYS A 349 -4.91 -14.05 3.61
CA LYS A 349 -4.50 -12.89 2.83
C LYS A 349 -4.14 -13.31 1.40
N TYR A 350 -4.51 -12.42 0.48
CA TYR A 350 -4.03 -12.27 -0.91
C TYR A 350 -4.80 -13.01 -2.03
N THR A 351 -5.82 -12.32 -2.53
CA THR A 351 -6.22 -12.36 -3.95
C THR A 351 -5.45 -11.30 -4.75
N ARG A 352 -5.43 -11.41 -6.09
CA ARG A 352 -5.00 -10.30 -6.97
C ARG A 352 -5.55 -8.95 -6.44
N PRO A 353 -4.74 -7.88 -6.38
CA PRO A 353 -5.27 -6.53 -6.24
C PRO A 353 -6.40 -6.29 -7.26
N GLY A 354 -7.58 -5.87 -6.77
CA GLY A 354 -8.76 -5.57 -7.58
C GLY A 354 -9.71 -6.74 -7.92
N MET A 355 -9.41 -7.99 -7.56
CA MET A 355 -10.30 -9.13 -7.86
C MET A 355 -11.13 -9.56 -6.64
N ASP A 356 -12.44 -9.68 -6.83
CA ASP A 356 -13.38 -10.20 -5.85
C ASP A 356 -13.81 -11.63 -6.22
N ILE A 357 -13.42 -12.62 -5.41
CA ILE A 357 -13.67 -14.04 -5.70
C ILE A 357 -15.15 -14.40 -5.61
N ALA A 358 -15.88 -13.79 -4.67
CA ALA A 358 -17.32 -14.03 -4.53
C ALA A 358 -18.06 -13.55 -5.79
N ALA A 359 -17.72 -12.35 -6.28
CA ALA A 359 -18.28 -11.83 -7.52
C ALA A 359 -17.98 -12.72 -8.74
N LEU A 360 -16.75 -13.26 -8.84
CA LEU A 360 -16.37 -14.17 -9.92
C LEU A 360 -17.14 -15.49 -9.91
N PHE A 361 -17.32 -16.11 -8.75
CA PHE A 361 -18.03 -17.39 -8.63
C PHE A 361 -19.43 -17.35 -9.24
N LEU A 362 -20.15 -16.27 -8.98
CA LEU A 362 -21.53 -16.10 -9.43
C LEU A 362 -21.68 -15.90 -10.92
N GLN A 363 -20.71 -15.23 -11.52
CA GLN A 363 -20.78 -14.92 -12.94
C GLN A 363 -20.32 -16.10 -13.76
N LEU A 364 -19.28 -16.80 -13.29
CA LEU A 364 -18.79 -18.02 -13.94
C LEU A 364 -19.78 -19.19 -13.82
N SER A 365 -20.50 -19.31 -12.70
CA SER A 365 -21.52 -20.36 -12.54
C SER A 365 -22.76 -20.17 -13.43
N ASN A 366 -22.99 -18.95 -13.92
CA ASN A 366 -24.12 -18.61 -14.78
C ASN A 366 -23.75 -18.52 -16.27
N ILE A 367 -22.53 -18.88 -16.69
CA ILE A 367 -22.06 -18.67 -18.08
C ILE A 367 -23.01 -19.34 -19.07
N ASN A 368 -23.70 -18.50 -19.84
CA ASN A 368 -24.31 -18.81 -21.11
C ASN A 368 -23.74 -17.84 -22.15
N TYR A 369 -23.78 -18.20 -23.44
CA TYR A 369 -23.24 -17.42 -24.57
C TYR A 369 -23.82 -15.99 -24.74
N THR A 370 -24.73 -15.56 -23.86
CA THR A 370 -25.46 -14.28 -23.87
C THR A 370 -25.06 -13.32 -22.74
N GLN A 371 -23.96 -13.58 -22.01
CA GLN A 371 -23.52 -12.74 -20.89
C GLN A 371 -22.77 -11.45 -21.29
N ASP A 372 -22.66 -10.50 -20.36
CA ASP A 372 -21.92 -9.24 -20.55
C ASP A 372 -20.40 -9.45 -20.39
N TRP A 373 -19.72 -9.57 -21.53
CA TRP A 373 -18.26 -9.68 -21.63
C TRP A 373 -17.53 -8.48 -21.05
N GLY A 374 -18.19 -7.31 -21.01
CA GLY A 374 -17.65 -6.11 -20.38
C GLY A 374 -17.54 -6.25 -18.87
N TRP A 375 -18.52 -6.89 -18.23
CA TRP A 375 -18.44 -7.20 -16.80
C TRP A 375 -17.28 -8.14 -16.51
N MET A 376 -17.13 -9.21 -17.29
CA MET A 376 -16.03 -10.17 -17.10
C MET A 376 -14.67 -9.51 -17.24
N TYR A 377 -14.50 -8.73 -18.30
CA TYR A 377 -13.29 -7.95 -18.50
C TYR A 377 -13.03 -7.02 -17.31
N ALA A 378 -14.04 -6.26 -16.86
CA ALA A 378 -13.92 -5.37 -15.72
C ALA A 378 -13.55 -6.11 -14.43
N ALA A 379 -14.15 -7.27 -14.17
CA ALA A 379 -13.85 -8.09 -12.99
C ALA A 379 -12.40 -8.58 -13.03
N PHE A 380 -11.92 -8.98 -14.20
CA PHE A 380 -10.56 -9.48 -14.36
C PHE A 380 -9.55 -8.34 -14.23
N THR A 381 -9.83 -7.16 -14.77
CA THR A 381 -8.92 -6.02 -14.74
C THR A 381 -9.08 -5.15 -13.49
N GLY A 382 -9.97 -5.50 -12.56
CA GLY A 382 -10.20 -4.78 -11.31
C GLY A 382 -10.98 -3.47 -11.45
N LEU A 383 -11.78 -3.33 -12.50
CA LEU A 383 -12.60 -2.15 -12.79
C LEU A 383 -14.03 -2.23 -12.21
N ILE A 384 -14.35 -3.29 -11.46
CA ILE A 384 -15.63 -3.45 -10.76
C ILE A 384 -15.71 -2.64 -9.45
N GLY A 385 -14.66 -1.91 -9.10
CA GLY A 385 -14.57 -1.10 -7.89
C GLY A 385 -13.83 -1.78 -6.75
N GLU A 386 -14.13 -1.36 -5.51
CA GLU A 386 -13.53 -1.93 -4.31
C GLU A 386 -13.95 -3.40 -4.15
N LYS A 387 -13.03 -4.20 -3.61
CA LYS A 387 -13.17 -5.64 -3.44
C LYS A 387 -13.39 -6.02 -1.99
N SER A 388 -13.81 -7.27 -1.78
CA SER A 388 -13.82 -7.87 -0.45
C SER A 388 -12.45 -7.82 0.23
N ALA A 389 -12.44 -7.41 1.50
CA ALA A 389 -11.24 -7.30 2.33
C ALA A 389 -10.66 -8.67 2.73
N GLY A 390 -11.52 -9.67 2.95
CA GLY A 390 -11.17 -11.05 3.24
C GLY A 390 -11.41 -12.00 2.07
N ILE A 391 -11.13 -13.28 2.29
CA ILE A 391 -11.37 -14.35 1.31
C ILE A 391 -12.64 -15.12 1.71
N PRO A 392 -13.59 -15.36 0.79
CA PRO A 392 -14.79 -16.12 1.12
C PRO A 392 -14.41 -17.58 1.40
N VAL A 393 -14.85 -18.15 2.51
CA VAL A 393 -14.60 -19.56 2.87
C VAL A 393 -15.82 -20.43 2.69
N LYS A 394 -17.01 -19.83 2.62
CA LYS A 394 -18.25 -20.55 2.30
C LYS A 394 -19.10 -19.77 1.32
N MET A 395 -19.87 -20.51 0.54
CA MET A 395 -20.90 -20.00 -0.34
C MET A 395 -22.21 -20.73 -0.02
N SER A 396 -23.27 -19.99 0.25
CA SER A 396 -24.60 -20.55 0.47
C SER A 396 -25.56 -20.08 -0.61
N VAL A 397 -26.20 -21.02 -1.29
CA VAL A 397 -27.17 -20.77 -2.36
C VAL A 397 -28.55 -21.19 -1.88
N VAL A 398 -29.53 -20.30 -2.04
CA VAL A 398 -30.93 -20.60 -1.78
C VAL A 398 -31.58 -21.09 -3.07
N ASP A 399 -32.16 -22.28 -3.02
CA ASP A 399 -32.98 -22.80 -4.13
C ASP A 399 -34.28 -21.96 -4.22
N PRO A 400 -34.56 -21.32 -5.35
CA PRO A 400 -35.72 -20.44 -5.49
C PRO A 400 -37.06 -21.19 -5.50
N GLU A 401 -37.07 -22.49 -5.77
CA GLU A 401 -38.28 -23.32 -5.80
C GLU A 401 -38.56 -23.97 -4.44
N THR A 402 -37.52 -24.42 -3.74
CA THR A 402 -37.67 -25.17 -2.47
C THR A 402 -37.43 -24.32 -1.23
N GLU A 403 -36.83 -23.14 -1.37
CA GLU A 403 -36.32 -22.28 -0.30
C GLU A 403 -35.24 -22.95 0.58
N GLU A 404 -34.76 -24.14 0.19
CA GLU A 404 -33.68 -24.82 0.89
C GLU A 404 -32.34 -24.12 0.61
N THR A 405 -31.54 -23.95 1.66
CA THR A 405 -30.20 -23.38 1.55
C THR A 405 -29.17 -24.49 1.51
N THR A 406 -28.35 -24.51 0.46
CA THR A 406 -27.19 -25.39 0.37
C THR A 406 -25.92 -24.58 0.61
N THR A 407 -25.10 -25.01 1.57
CA THR A 407 -23.82 -24.38 1.90
C THR A 407 -22.67 -25.23 1.39
N HIS A 408 -21.73 -24.57 0.71
CA HIS A 408 -20.51 -25.16 0.16
C HIS A 408 -19.28 -24.55 0.84
N GLU A 409 -18.37 -25.41 1.28
CA GLU A 409 -17.04 -24.97 1.75
C GLU A 409 -16.14 -24.71 0.53
N LEU A 410 -15.45 -23.58 0.54
CA LEU A 410 -14.54 -23.15 -0.52
C LEU A 410 -13.10 -23.54 -0.15
N ASN A 411 -12.44 -24.26 -1.05
CA ASN A 411 -11.09 -24.79 -0.84
C ASN A 411 -10.10 -24.06 -1.73
N TYR A 412 -9.05 -23.50 -1.13
CA TYR A 412 -8.08 -22.66 -1.80
C TYR A 412 -6.73 -23.35 -1.98
N THR A 413 -6.05 -23.03 -3.07
CA THR A 413 -4.62 -23.30 -3.26
C THR A 413 -3.87 -21.98 -3.46
N TYR A 414 -2.61 -21.97 -3.07
CA TYR A 414 -1.76 -20.79 -3.06
C TYR A 414 -0.40 -21.09 -3.68
N ASP A 415 0.22 -20.09 -4.30
CA ASP A 415 1.63 -20.15 -4.71
C ASP A 415 2.58 -19.79 -3.55
N GLU A 416 3.89 -19.73 -3.84
CA GLU A 416 4.94 -19.41 -2.86
C GLU A 416 4.89 -17.97 -2.32
N ASP A 417 4.24 -17.05 -3.04
CA ASP A 417 4.02 -15.66 -2.63
C ASP A 417 2.63 -15.47 -2.01
N ASN A 418 1.95 -16.57 -1.65
CA ASN A 418 0.59 -16.62 -1.11
C ASN A 418 -0.50 -16.08 -2.05
N TYR A 419 -0.27 -15.99 -3.36
CA TYR A 419 -1.36 -15.67 -4.29
C TYR A 419 -2.29 -16.88 -4.43
N VAL A 420 -3.60 -16.65 -4.35
CA VAL A 420 -4.61 -17.68 -4.66
C VAL A 420 -4.45 -18.16 -6.11
N THR A 421 -4.08 -19.43 -6.28
CA THR A 421 -3.94 -20.10 -7.59
C THR A 421 -5.16 -20.91 -7.99
N SER A 422 -5.99 -21.33 -7.04
CA SER A 422 -7.29 -21.91 -7.36
C SER A 422 -8.27 -21.78 -6.19
N VAL A 423 -9.55 -21.86 -6.50
CA VAL A 423 -10.61 -22.08 -5.52
C VAL A 423 -11.61 -23.11 -6.03
N SER A 424 -12.06 -24.03 -5.18
CA SER A 424 -13.01 -25.07 -5.57
C SER A 424 -14.06 -25.39 -4.51
N TYR A 425 -15.21 -25.86 -4.96
CA TYR A 425 -16.23 -26.44 -4.10
C TYR A 425 -16.86 -27.69 -4.74
N GLU A 426 -17.50 -28.50 -3.92
CA GLU A 426 -18.24 -29.67 -4.39
C GLU A 426 -19.74 -29.46 -4.19
N SER A 427 -20.53 -29.90 -5.17
CA SER A 427 -22.00 -29.87 -5.08
C SER A 427 -22.60 -31.16 -5.63
N SER A 428 -23.76 -31.53 -5.09
CA SER A 428 -24.55 -32.66 -5.59
C SER A 428 -25.29 -32.23 -6.86
N TYR A 429 -25.04 -32.90 -7.97
CA TYR A 429 -25.70 -32.60 -9.23
C TYR A 429 -27.01 -33.38 -9.34
N TYR A 430 -28.13 -32.76 -8.94
CA TYR A 430 -29.49 -33.32 -9.01
C TYR A 430 -29.60 -34.76 -8.44
N GLY A 431 -28.81 -35.08 -7.40
CA GLY A 431 -28.80 -36.41 -6.79
C GLY A 431 -28.12 -37.51 -7.61
N MET A 432 -27.47 -37.18 -8.73
CA MET A 432 -26.76 -38.13 -9.60
C MET A 432 -25.32 -38.42 -9.15
N GLY A 433 -24.74 -37.55 -8.32
CA GLY A 433 -23.39 -37.68 -7.78
C GLY A 433 -22.80 -36.32 -7.44
N MET A 434 -21.56 -36.32 -6.92
CA MET A 434 -20.84 -35.10 -6.61
C MET A 434 -20.11 -34.57 -7.85
N VAL A 435 -20.12 -33.26 -8.02
CA VAL A 435 -19.39 -32.52 -9.06
C VAL A 435 -18.48 -31.54 -8.37
N THR A 436 -17.24 -31.46 -8.85
CA THR A 436 -16.27 -30.47 -8.38
C THR A 436 -16.25 -29.29 -9.35
N PHE A 437 -16.48 -28.10 -8.81
CA PHE A 437 -16.39 -26.83 -9.51
C PHE A 437 -15.10 -26.14 -9.07
N ARG A 438 -14.26 -25.72 -10.01
CA ARG A 438 -12.97 -25.08 -9.69
C ARG A 438 -12.71 -23.89 -10.59
N ILE A 439 -12.20 -22.82 -9.98
CA ILE A 439 -11.59 -21.67 -10.66
C ILE A 439 -10.08 -21.78 -10.51
N ASP A 440 -9.34 -21.72 -11.60
CA ASP A 440 -7.89 -21.68 -11.64
C ASP A 440 -7.42 -20.28 -12.03
N PHE A 441 -6.39 -19.76 -11.37
CA PHE A 441 -5.80 -18.45 -11.63
C PHE A 441 -4.35 -18.61 -12.07
N THR A 442 -3.95 -17.89 -13.12
CA THR A 442 -2.56 -17.80 -13.54
C THR A 442 -2.13 -16.35 -13.55
N TYR A 443 -0.95 -16.10 -12.96
CA TYR A 443 -0.36 -14.77 -12.87
C TYR A 443 0.99 -14.73 -13.56
N GLU A 444 1.41 -13.53 -13.94
CA GLU A 444 2.78 -13.23 -14.34
C GLU A 444 3.36 -12.08 -13.51
N GLU A 445 4.65 -12.15 -13.21
CA GLU A 445 5.37 -11.07 -12.56
C GLU A 445 5.49 -9.87 -13.50
N VAL A 446 5.26 -8.67 -12.97
CA VAL A 446 5.49 -7.43 -13.71
C VAL A 446 6.90 -6.94 -13.42
N GLN A 447 7.72 -6.85 -14.47
CA GLN A 447 9.10 -6.35 -14.38
C GLN A 447 9.17 -4.82 -14.32
#